data_AF-A0A432V3Y1-F1
#
_entry.id   AF-A0A432V3Y1-F1
#
_cell.length_a   1.000
_cell.length_b   1.000
_cell.length_c   1.000
_cell.angle_alpha   90.00
_cell.angle_beta   90.00
_cell.angle_gamma   90.00
#
_symmetry.space_group_name_H-M   'P 1'
#
loop_
_entity.id
_entity.type
_entity.pdbx_description
1 polymer ?
#
loop_
_entity_poly.entity_id
_entity_poly.type
_entity_poly.pdbx_seq_one_letter_code
_entity_poly.pdbx_strand_id
1 'polypeptide(L)'
;MGRAEHHAGQVKGIALAILGGIIWRGEPDSIRIRSFAGSPANMLWARIPANTYVFAYNHDSEKIEIRDRTQTGAVLHSFDNSTPVADIESAFRAL
;
A
#
# COMPACT_ATOMS: atom_id res chain seq x y z
N MET A 1 -2.09 12.74 -0.97
CA MET A 1 -3.55 12.88 -0.72
C MET A 1 -4.33 13.42 -1.91
N GLY A 2 -3.86 14.45 -2.65
CA GLY A 2 -4.62 15.05 -3.75
C GLY A 2 -5.19 14.11 -4.82
N ARG A 3 -4.53 12.98 -5.14
CA ARG A 3 -5.10 11.97 -6.06
C ARG A 3 -6.21 11.11 -5.46
N ALA A 4 -6.11 10.78 -4.18
CA ALA A 4 -7.20 10.09 -3.48
C ALA A 4 -8.43 11.00 -3.39
N GLU A 5 -8.22 12.32 -3.22
CA GLU A 5 -9.28 13.31 -3.19
C GLU A 5 -9.98 13.51 -4.55
N HIS A 6 -9.31 13.24 -5.66
CA HIS A 6 -9.85 13.46 -7.00
C HIS A 6 -10.31 12.18 -7.72
N HIS A 7 -9.68 11.03 -7.46
CA HIS A 7 -9.90 9.80 -8.23
C HIS A 7 -9.92 8.49 -7.41
N ALA A 8 -9.69 8.53 -6.10
CA ALA A 8 -9.67 7.33 -5.26
C ALA A 8 -10.23 7.60 -3.85
N GLY A 9 -11.48 8.08 -3.82
CA GLY A 9 -12.15 8.49 -2.58
C GLY A 9 -12.25 7.37 -1.55
N GLN A 10 -12.42 6.12 -2.02
CA GLN A 10 -12.57 4.94 -1.17
C GLN A 10 -11.33 4.57 -0.37
N VAL A 11 -10.17 5.20 -0.59
CA VAL A 11 -8.93 4.86 0.13
C VAL A 11 -8.29 6.05 0.83
N LYS A 12 -8.94 7.22 0.86
CA LYS A 12 -8.36 8.45 1.43
C LYS A 12 -7.95 8.28 2.90
N GLY A 13 -8.88 7.85 3.76
CA GLY A 13 -8.59 7.69 5.19
C GLY A 13 -7.62 6.54 5.43
N ILE A 14 -7.86 5.42 4.73
CA ILE A 14 -7.09 4.20 4.93
C ILE A 14 -5.63 4.32 4.49
N ALA A 15 -5.34 5.16 3.49
CA ALA A 15 -3.97 5.42 3.04
C ALA A 15 -3.07 5.98 4.15
N LEU A 16 -3.61 6.74 5.11
CA LEU A 16 -2.85 7.25 6.25
C LEU A 16 -2.52 6.13 7.24
N ALA A 17 -3.45 5.22 7.49
CA ALA A 17 -3.21 4.04 8.34
C ALA A 17 -2.15 3.11 7.72
N ILE A 18 -2.25 2.87 6.41
CA ILE A 18 -1.27 2.07 5.66
C ILE A 18 0.11 2.73 5.69
N LEU A 19 0.19 4.06 5.51
CA LEU A 19 1.46 4.79 5.66
C LEU A 19 2.05 4.62 7.06
N GLY A 20 1.22 4.73 8.11
CA GLY A 20 1.65 4.48 9.48
C GLY A 20 2.22 3.07 9.67
N GLY A 21 1.58 2.06 9.09
CA GLY A 21 2.08 0.68 9.09
C GLY A 21 3.44 0.53 8.37
N ILE A 22 3.60 1.16 7.21
CA ILE A 22 4.87 1.17 6.45
C ILE A 22 5.99 1.80 7.29
N ILE A 23 5.73 2.93 7.95
CA ILE A 23 6.72 3.62 8.77
C ILE A 23 7.04 2.82 10.05
N TRP A 24 6.05 2.17 10.65
CA TRP A 24 6.24 1.36 11.85
C TRP A 24 7.08 0.11 11.59
N ARG A 25 6.75 -0.63 10.52
CA ARG A 25 7.32 -1.96 10.26
C ARG A 25 8.42 -1.96 9.20
N GLY A 26 8.56 -0.89 8.42
CA GLY A 26 9.53 -0.82 7.33
C GLY A 26 10.97 -0.67 7.81
N GLU A 27 11.91 -1.28 7.08
CA GLU A 27 13.33 -1.03 7.26
C GLU A 27 13.68 0.42 6.85
N PRO A 28 14.62 1.08 7.54
CA PRO A 28 15.13 2.39 7.14
C PRO A 28 15.57 2.42 5.66
N ASP A 29 15.29 3.53 4.99
CA ASP A 29 15.66 3.80 3.58
C ASP A 29 15.15 2.77 2.55
N SER A 30 14.20 1.91 2.94
CA SER A 30 13.67 0.86 2.06
C SER A 30 12.53 1.31 1.15
N ILE A 31 11.90 2.46 1.46
CA ILE A 31 10.79 2.99 0.68
C ILE A 31 11.28 3.43 -0.69
N ARG A 32 10.71 2.84 -1.74
CA ARG A 32 10.99 3.20 -3.13
C ARG A 32 9.68 3.41 -3.85
N ILE A 33 9.60 4.48 -4.62
CA ILE A 33 8.47 4.78 -5.49
C ILE A 33 9.00 4.75 -6.91
N ARG A 34 8.37 3.96 -7.80
CA ARG A 34 8.67 4.01 -9.24
C ARG A 34 7.52 4.69 -9.97
N SER A 35 7.88 5.53 -10.93
CA SER A 35 7.00 6.00 -12.00
C SER A 35 7.29 5.18 -13.26
N PHE A 36 6.29 5.02 -14.13
CA PHE A 36 6.45 4.38 -15.44
C PHE A 36 6.11 5.38 -16.54
N ALA A 37 7.04 5.61 -17.48
CA ALA A 37 6.85 6.50 -18.62
C ALA A 37 6.42 7.94 -18.26
N GLY A 38 6.99 8.52 -17.20
CA GLY A 38 6.65 9.88 -16.73
C GLY A 38 5.27 9.98 -16.06
N SER A 39 4.46 8.93 -16.15
CA SER A 39 3.22 8.77 -15.40
C SER A 39 3.49 7.97 -14.13
N PRO A 40 2.88 8.35 -13.01
CA PRO A 40 3.14 7.65 -11.77
C PRO A 40 2.36 6.32 -11.79
N ALA A 41 3.07 5.22 -12.11
CA ALA A 41 2.60 3.86 -11.88
C ALA A 41 2.71 3.62 -10.38
N ASN A 42 1.67 4.02 -9.63
CA ASN A 42 1.68 4.27 -8.19
C ASN A 42 1.90 3.04 -7.33
N MET A 43 3.12 2.54 -7.39
CA MET A 43 3.58 1.45 -6.59
C MET A 43 4.63 1.98 -5.65
N LEU A 44 4.42 1.70 -4.37
CA LEU A 44 5.39 1.89 -3.33
C LEU A 44 5.94 0.53 -2.96
N TRP A 45 7.26 0.38 -3.00
CA TRP A 45 7.95 -0.76 -2.44
C TRP A 45 8.45 -0.36 -1.06
N ALA A 46 8.29 -1.24 -0.09
CA ALA A 46 8.97 -1.12 1.19
C ALA A 46 9.46 -2.51 1.60
N ARG A 47 10.58 -2.54 2.31
CA ARG A 47 11.04 -3.77 2.94
C ARG A 47 10.50 -3.79 4.36
N ILE A 48 9.74 -4.82 4.70
CA ILE A 48 9.24 -5.10 6.05
C ILE A 48 9.92 -6.42 6.45
N PRO A 49 10.46 -6.59 7.67
CA PRO A 49 11.45 -7.61 7.99
C PRO A 49 11.21 -8.96 7.30
N ALA A 50 12.26 -9.49 6.68
CA ALA A 50 12.30 -10.72 5.87
C ALA A 50 11.78 -10.64 4.43
N ASN A 51 11.04 -9.61 4.01
CA ASN A 51 10.57 -9.54 2.62
C ASN A 51 10.37 -8.12 2.06
N THR A 52 10.23 -8.02 0.74
CA THR A 52 9.83 -6.79 0.03
C THR A 52 8.35 -6.88 -0.32
N TYR A 53 7.61 -5.81 -0.08
CA TYR A 53 6.19 -5.72 -0.40
C TYR A 53 5.90 -4.55 -1.31
N VAL A 54 4.88 -4.72 -2.16
CA VAL A 54 4.40 -3.67 -3.07
C VAL A 54 3.03 -3.21 -2.62
N PHE A 55 2.88 -1.91 -2.46
CA PHE A 55 1.63 -1.23 -2.15
C PHE A 55 1.15 -0.57 -3.43
N ALA A 56 0.00 -0.99 -3.94
CA ALA A 56 -0.54 -0.55 -5.22
C ALA A 56 -2.03 -0.26 -5.12
N TYR A 57 -2.50 0.78 -5.80
CA TYR A 57 -3.94 1.00 -5.97
C TYR A 57 -4.46 0.17 -7.14
N ASN A 58 -5.50 -0.61 -6.90
CA ASN A 58 -6.21 -1.35 -7.92
C ASN A 58 -7.45 -0.56 -8.36
N HIS A 59 -7.50 -0.19 -9.63
CA HIS A 59 -8.58 0.63 -10.20
C HIS A 59 -9.89 -0.14 -10.39
N ASP A 60 -9.87 -1.47 -10.48
CA ASP A 60 -11.07 -2.28 -10.67
C ASP A 60 -11.80 -2.54 -9.35
N SER A 61 -11.04 -2.73 -8.26
CA SER A 61 -11.61 -2.96 -6.91
C SER A 61 -11.68 -1.70 -6.05
N GLU A 62 -11.05 -0.61 -6.48
CA GLU A 62 -10.90 0.65 -5.74
C GLU A 62 -10.21 0.49 -4.37
N LYS A 63 -9.28 -0.46 -4.26
CA LYS A 63 -8.56 -0.80 -3.03
C LYS A 63 -7.07 -0.56 -3.13
N ILE A 64 -6.42 -0.33 -1.98
CA ILE A 64 -4.97 -0.43 -1.85
C ILE A 64 -4.63 -1.87 -1.50
N GLU A 65 -3.80 -2.50 -2.32
CA GLU A 65 -3.33 -3.86 -2.14
C GLU A 65 -1.91 -3.89 -1.59
N ILE A 66 -1.62 -4.88 -0.74
CA ILE A 66 -0.27 -5.31 -0.38
C ILE A 66 0.04 -6.59 -1.16
N ARG A 67 1.12 -6.57 -1.94
CA ARG A 67 1.53 -7.67 -2.83
C ARG A 67 2.92 -8.20 -2.48
N ASP A 68 3.13 -9.49 -2.69
CA ASP A 68 4.44 -10.15 -2.49
C ASP A 68 5.47 -9.70 -3.54
N ARG A 69 6.55 -9.03 -3.11
CA ARG A 69 7.79 -8.68 -3.85
C ARG A 69 7.67 -7.82 -5.11
N THR A 70 6.70 -8.06 -5.98
CA THR A 70 6.58 -7.45 -7.31
C THR A 70 5.15 -6.96 -7.58
N GLN A 71 5.00 -6.16 -8.63
CA GLN A 71 3.70 -5.69 -9.10
C GLN A 71 2.73 -6.83 -9.44
N THR A 72 3.25 -7.91 -10.02
CA THR A 72 2.48 -9.08 -10.42
C THR A 72 2.47 -10.17 -9.35
N GLY A 73 3.03 -9.90 -8.18
CA GLY A 73 2.99 -10.80 -7.04
C GLY A 73 1.56 -11.00 -6.53
N ALA A 74 1.39 -12.08 -5.76
CA ALA A 74 0.12 -12.40 -5.12
C ALA A 74 -0.33 -11.25 -4.21
N VAL A 75 -1.63 -10.93 -4.27
CA VAL A 75 -2.26 -9.99 -3.33
C VAL A 75 -2.39 -10.70 -1.98
N LEU A 76 -1.74 -10.16 -0.96
CA LEU A 76 -1.77 -10.67 0.41
C LEU A 76 -2.89 -10.01 1.22
N HIS A 77 -3.08 -8.71 1.00
CA HIS A 77 -4.13 -7.91 1.65
C HIS A 77 -4.68 -6.86 0.69
N SER A 78 -5.92 -6.42 0.92
CA SER A 78 -6.60 -5.41 0.11
C SER A 78 -7.53 -4.57 0.98
N PHE A 79 -7.37 -3.26 0.95
CA PHE A 79 -7.97 -2.33 1.92
C PHE A 79 -8.64 -1.13 1.25
N ASP A 80 -9.72 -0.67 1.89
CA ASP A 80 -10.44 0.56 1.60
C ASP A 80 -10.87 1.23 2.92
N ASN A 81 -11.60 2.35 2.83
CA ASN A 81 -12.09 3.09 3.99
C ASN A 81 -13.15 2.32 4.80
N SER A 82 -13.71 1.22 4.29
CA SER A 82 -14.60 0.34 5.07
C SER A 82 -13.82 -0.62 5.95
N THR A 83 -12.52 -0.79 5.69
CA THR A 83 -11.64 -1.67 6.48
C THR A 83 -11.39 -1.07 7.87
N PRO A 84 -11.66 -1.82 8.96
CA PRO A 84 -11.24 -1.44 10.30
C PRO A 84 -9.72 -1.23 10.40
N VAL A 85 -9.29 -0.17 11.07
CA VAL A 85 -7.85 0.12 11.27
C VAL A 85 -7.13 -1.02 12.01
N ALA A 86 -7.84 -1.74 12.89
CA ALA A 86 -7.30 -2.91 13.59
C ALA A 86 -6.91 -4.06 12.63
N ASP A 87 -7.59 -4.19 11.49
CA ASP A 87 -7.27 -5.21 10.49
C ASP A 87 -6.00 -4.84 9.73
N ILE A 88 -5.73 -3.55 9.55
CA ILE A 88 -4.47 -3.05 8.98
C ILE A 88 -3.33 -3.33 9.93
N GLU A 89 -3.50 -3.00 11.21
CA GLU A 89 -2.50 -3.31 12.22
C GLU A 89 -2.19 -4.82 12.24
N SER A 90 -3.23 -5.65 12.23
CA SER A 90 -3.08 -7.11 12.21
C SER A 90 -2.37 -7.61 10.96
N ALA A 91 -2.70 -7.06 9.80
CA ALA A 91 -2.00 -7.37 8.55
C ALA A 91 -0.51 -6.99 8.65
N PHE A 92 -0.20 -5.77 9.07
CA PHE A 92 1.18 -5.33 9.23
C PHE A 92 1.95 -6.15 10.26
N ARG A 93 1.30 -6.73 11.29
CA ARG A 93 1.93 -7.68 12.23
C ARG A 93 2.31 -9.00 11.57
N ALA A 94 1.52 -9.46 10.60
CA ALA A 94 1.72 -10.71 9.87
C ALA A 94 2.72 -10.60 8.71
N LEU A 95 3.06 -9.38 8.27
CA LEU A 95 4.19 -9.08 7.40
C LEU A 95 5.51 -9.11 8.18
#